data_AF-A0A3D0WUT9-F1
#
_entry.id   AF-A0A3D0WUT9-F1
#
_cell.length_a   1.000
_cell.length_b   1.000
_cell.length_c   1.000
_cell.angle_alpha   90.00
_cell.angle_beta   90.00
_cell.angle_gamma   90.00
#
_symmetry.space_group_name_H-M   'P 1'
#
loop_
_entity.id
_entity.type
_entity.pdbx_description
1 polymer ?
#
loop_
_entity_poly.entity_id
_entity_poly.type
_entity_poly.pdbx_seq_one_letter_code
_entity_poly.pdbx_strand_id
1 'polypeptide(L)'
;SVSHANLLSVGLNCSFGASDMKPYVKQLRRVSPFYLSAYPNAGLPNQLGEYDETPEKMASQIREFIDEGLVNIVGGCCGTTPEHIAKYVEIVADVVPPAPVEQPRLMRLSGLEEFVLTPGINFVNIGERCNVAGSRRFLRLIQEKKYEEALQIARKQVEDGAQVIDINMDDGLLDGVQEMTRFLNLLASDPDISRVPVMIDSSKWEVIEAGLKCMQGKCIVNSISLKNGEVEFLEEAGKVMSYGAAVVVMAFDEKGQADTYGRRIEICERAYRLLVGNGFPPQDIIFDPNVLAIATGME
;
A
#
# COMPACT_ATOMS: atom_id res chain seq x y z
N SER A 1 0.53 -2.17 -2.86
CA SER A 1 -0.59 -1.91 -3.80
C SER A 1 -0.03 -1.40 -5.12
N VAL A 2 -0.62 -1.79 -6.26
CA VAL A 2 -0.18 -1.34 -7.60
C VAL A 2 -1.14 -0.35 -8.27
N SER A 3 -2.20 0.06 -7.57
CA SER A 3 -3.29 0.84 -8.17
C SER A 3 -2.90 2.27 -8.59
N HIS A 4 -1.77 2.78 -8.12
CA HIS A 4 -1.26 4.11 -8.47
C HIS A 4 -0.69 4.17 -9.91
N ALA A 5 -0.36 3.03 -10.51
CA ALA A 5 0.37 2.96 -11.78
C ALA A 5 -0.49 3.14 -13.05
N ASN A 6 -1.72 3.67 -12.93
CA ASN A 6 -2.67 3.88 -14.04
C ASN A 6 -2.76 2.69 -15.01
N LEU A 7 -3.06 1.52 -14.46
CA LEU A 7 -2.98 0.25 -15.18
C LEU A 7 -4.13 0.08 -16.16
N LEU A 8 -3.85 -0.49 -17.34
CA LEU A 8 -4.89 -1.02 -18.22
C LEU A 8 -5.49 -2.30 -17.64
N SER A 9 -4.63 -3.24 -17.20
CA SER A 9 -5.05 -4.54 -16.67
C SER A 9 -4.14 -4.98 -15.52
N VAL A 10 -4.71 -5.75 -14.59
CA VAL A 10 -3.97 -6.47 -13.53
C VAL A 10 -4.46 -7.91 -13.50
N GLY A 11 -3.61 -8.86 -13.12
CA GLY A 11 -3.98 -10.25 -13.26
C GLY A 11 -3.06 -11.24 -12.57
N LEU A 12 -3.37 -12.51 -12.82
CA LEU A 12 -2.63 -13.65 -12.27
C LEU A 12 -2.16 -14.56 -13.42
N ASN A 13 -0.96 -15.11 -13.28
CA ASN A 13 -0.43 -16.10 -14.21
C ASN A 13 0.39 -17.16 -13.46
N CYS A 14 0.55 -18.33 -14.09
CA CYS A 14 1.34 -19.43 -13.55
C CYS A 14 0.84 -19.96 -12.19
N SER A 15 1.70 -20.71 -11.48
CA SER A 15 1.54 -21.38 -10.18
C SER A 15 0.40 -22.41 -10.06
N PHE A 16 -0.73 -22.15 -10.69
CA PHE A 16 -1.98 -22.90 -10.55
C PHE A 16 -2.58 -23.23 -11.91
N GLY A 17 -3.34 -24.33 -11.96
CA GLY A 17 -4.29 -24.57 -13.04
C GLY A 17 -5.50 -23.62 -12.95
N ALA A 18 -6.37 -23.64 -13.97
CA ALA A 18 -7.50 -22.72 -14.04
C ALA A 18 -8.46 -22.88 -12.83
N SER A 19 -8.83 -24.12 -12.49
CA SER A 19 -9.73 -24.37 -11.33
C SER A 19 -9.17 -23.80 -10.03
N ASP A 20 -7.88 -24.03 -9.76
CA ASP A 20 -7.22 -23.59 -8.51
C ASP A 20 -6.97 -22.08 -8.48
N MET A 21 -6.80 -21.44 -9.65
CA MET A 21 -6.61 -19.99 -9.77
C MET A 21 -7.91 -19.20 -9.57
N LYS A 22 -9.06 -19.79 -9.93
CA LYS A 22 -10.38 -19.11 -9.94
C LYS A 22 -10.73 -18.38 -8.64
N PRO A 23 -10.54 -18.95 -7.42
CA PRO A 23 -10.87 -18.25 -6.18
C PRO A 23 -10.09 -16.94 -6.01
N TYR A 24 -8.83 -16.89 -6.45
CA TYR A 24 -7.98 -15.71 -6.37
C TYR A 24 -8.39 -14.65 -7.40
N VAL A 25 -8.79 -15.06 -8.61
CA VAL A 25 -9.34 -14.14 -9.62
C VAL A 25 -10.64 -13.51 -9.11
N LYS A 26 -11.51 -14.28 -8.44
CA LYS A 26 -12.72 -13.74 -7.78
C LYS A 26 -12.39 -12.67 -6.74
N GLN A 27 -11.39 -12.92 -5.88
CA GLN A 27 -10.94 -11.93 -4.90
C GLN A 27 -10.40 -10.67 -5.58
N LEU A 28 -9.57 -10.83 -6.61
CA LEU A 28 -9.02 -9.71 -7.37
C LEU A 28 -10.13 -8.89 -8.05
N ARG A 29 -11.15 -9.54 -8.61
CA ARG A 29 -12.31 -8.89 -9.24
C ARG A 29 -13.10 -8.03 -8.28
N ARG A 30 -13.20 -8.44 -7.01
CA ARG A 30 -13.89 -7.67 -5.97
C ARG A 30 -13.20 -6.33 -5.68
N VAL A 31 -11.88 -6.31 -5.69
CA VAL A 31 -11.08 -5.17 -5.18
C VAL A 31 -10.47 -4.31 -6.29
N SER A 32 -10.30 -4.86 -7.50
CA SER A 32 -9.64 -4.16 -8.60
C SER A 32 -10.59 -3.20 -9.33
N PRO A 33 -10.18 -1.94 -9.56
CA PRO A 33 -10.88 -1.03 -10.46
C PRO A 33 -10.47 -1.19 -11.93
N PHE A 34 -9.59 -2.14 -12.26
CA PHE A 34 -9.02 -2.32 -13.61
C PHE A 34 -9.63 -3.51 -14.34
N TYR A 35 -9.34 -3.60 -15.63
CA TYR A 35 -9.56 -4.84 -16.37
C TYR A 35 -8.72 -5.97 -15.78
N LEU A 36 -9.22 -7.21 -15.86
CA LEU A 36 -8.54 -8.38 -15.30
C LEU A 36 -8.00 -9.31 -16.37
N SER A 37 -6.80 -9.82 -16.13
CA SER A 37 -6.19 -10.85 -16.97
C SER A 37 -5.90 -12.14 -16.20
N ALA A 38 -6.06 -13.29 -16.82
CA ALA A 38 -5.69 -14.58 -16.23
C ALA A 38 -5.01 -15.50 -17.24
N TYR A 39 -3.85 -16.06 -16.84
CA TYR A 39 -3.06 -16.98 -17.65
C TYR A 39 -2.63 -18.19 -16.81
N PRO A 40 -3.54 -19.13 -16.49
CA PRO A 40 -3.20 -20.30 -15.69
C PRO A 40 -2.32 -21.30 -16.46
N ASN A 41 -1.73 -22.23 -15.71
CA ASN A 41 -1.04 -23.39 -16.28
C ASN A 41 -2.04 -24.44 -16.79
N ALA A 42 -1.60 -25.35 -17.66
CA ALA A 42 -2.37 -26.53 -18.07
C ALA A 42 -2.40 -27.57 -16.93
N GLY A 43 -3.10 -27.23 -15.84
CA GLY A 43 -3.09 -27.98 -14.60
C GLY A 43 -1.85 -27.74 -13.73
N LEU A 44 -1.72 -28.52 -12.66
CA LEU A 44 -0.50 -28.56 -11.85
C LEU A 44 0.53 -29.48 -12.51
N PRO A 45 1.84 -29.20 -12.38
CA PRO A 45 2.87 -30.08 -12.93
C PRO A 45 2.80 -31.45 -12.25
N ASN A 46 2.98 -32.50 -13.05
CA ASN A 46 3.10 -33.87 -12.54
C ASN A 46 4.48 -34.11 -11.90
N GLN A 47 4.74 -35.32 -11.41
CA GLN A 47 6.01 -35.66 -10.75
C GLN A 47 7.25 -35.53 -11.66
N LEU A 48 7.06 -35.52 -12.98
CA LEU A 48 8.10 -35.30 -13.98
C LEU A 48 8.26 -33.83 -14.37
N GLY A 49 7.41 -32.94 -13.82
CA GLY A 49 7.38 -31.52 -14.18
C GLY A 49 6.60 -31.21 -15.46
N GLU A 50 5.87 -32.20 -16.01
CA GLU A 50 5.07 -32.05 -17.22
C GLU A 50 3.62 -31.65 -16.90
N TYR A 51 2.90 -31.18 -17.90
CA TYR A 51 1.53 -30.69 -17.77
C TYR A 51 0.59 -31.55 -18.61
N ASP A 52 -0.28 -32.29 -17.93
CA ASP A 52 -1.12 -33.33 -18.55
C ASP A 52 -2.55 -32.85 -18.88
N GLU A 53 -2.91 -31.62 -18.52
CA GLU A 53 -4.26 -31.12 -18.77
C GLU A 53 -4.49 -30.88 -20.26
N THR A 54 -5.59 -31.41 -20.79
CA THR A 54 -5.90 -31.31 -22.22
C THR A 54 -6.54 -29.96 -22.57
N PRO A 55 -6.48 -29.54 -23.85
CA PRO A 55 -7.16 -28.34 -24.34
C PRO A 55 -8.63 -28.25 -23.95
N GLU A 56 -9.39 -29.34 -24.06
CA GLU A 56 -10.82 -29.40 -23.78
C GLU A 56 -11.10 -29.16 -22.29
N LYS A 57 -10.32 -29.82 -21.42
CA LYS A 57 -10.49 -29.71 -19.98
C LYS A 57 -10.10 -28.32 -19.47
N MET A 58 -9.01 -27.75 -19.98
CA MET A 58 -8.60 -26.41 -19.59
C MET A 58 -9.61 -25.37 -20.09
N ALA A 59 -10.11 -25.51 -21.32
CA ALA A 59 -11.11 -24.61 -21.88
C ALA A 59 -12.44 -24.64 -21.11
N SER A 60 -12.89 -25.81 -20.64
CA SER A 60 -14.10 -25.87 -19.79
C SER A 60 -13.93 -25.11 -18.48
N GLN A 61 -12.74 -25.15 -17.88
CA GLN A 61 -12.44 -24.42 -16.64
C GLN A 61 -12.33 -22.90 -16.89
N ILE A 62 -11.68 -22.48 -17.99
CA ILE A 62 -11.59 -21.06 -18.39
C ILE A 62 -12.98 -20.51 -18.71
N ARG A 63 -13.86 -21.30 -19.32
CA ARG A 63 -15.24 -20.90 -19.58
C ARG A 63 -15.95 -20.46 -18.30
N GLU A 64 -15.68 -21.07 -17.16
CA GLU A 64 -16.24 -20.63 -15.88
C GLU A 64 -15.79 -19.21 -15.48
N PHE A 65 -14.59 -18.78 -15.87
CA PHE A 65 -14.11 -17.41 -15.59
C PHE A 65 -14.88 -16.40 -16.43
N ILE A 66 -15.16 -16.79 -17.68
CA ILE A 66 -15.86 -15.99 -18.67
C ILE A 66 -17.35 -15.86 -18.30
N ASP A 67 -18.01 -16.98 -18.04
CA ASP A 67 -19.45 -17.04 -17.74
C ASP A 67 -19.78 -16.26 -16.45
N GLU A 68 -18.84 -16.20 -15.49
CA GLU A 68 -18.98 -15.42 -14.27
C GLU A 68 -18.48 -13.96 -14.39
N GLY A 69 -18.01 -13.53 -15.57
CA GLY A 69 -17.54 -12.17 -15.80
C GLY A 69 -16.33 -11.77 -14.94
N LEU A 70 -15.40 -12.70 -14.73
CA LEU A 70 -14.24 -12.50 -13.86
C LEU A 70 -13.05 -11.87 -14.58
N VAL A 71 -12.96 -12.02 -15.91
CA VAL A 71 -11.77 -11.69 -16.70
C VAL A 71 -12.12 -10.93 -17.98
N ASN A 72 -11.16 -10.15 -18.44
CA ASN A 72 -11.19 -9.38 -19.68
C ASN A 72 -10.18 -9.90 -20.71
N ILE A 73 -9.08 -10.47 -20.23
CA ILE A 73 -8.03 -11.06 -21.05
C ILE A 73 -7.76 -12.46 -20.51
N VAL A 74 -7.78 -13.46 -21.38
CA VAL A 74 -7.47 -14.86 -21.04
C VAL A 74 -6.36 -15.38 -21.92
N GLY A 75 -5.54 -16.24 -21.36
CA GLY A 75 -4.56 -17.01 -22.12
C GLY A 75 -3.99 -18.14 -21.28
N GLY A 76 -2.79 -18.57 -21.61
CA GLY A 76 -2.15 -19.72 -20.98
C GLY A 76 -0.72 -19.41 -20.53
N CYS A 77 -0.25 -20.16 -19.53
CA CYS A 77 1.13 -20.14 -19.06
C CYS A 77 1.79 -21.51 -19.28
N CYS A 78 2.44 -22.10 -18.27
CA CYS A 78 3.20 -23.34 -18.43
C CYS A 78 2.28 -24.50 -18.86
N GLY A 79 2.75 -25.30 -19.81
CA GLY A 79 2.01 -26.44 -20.37
C GLY A 79 0.95 -26.09 -21.42
N THR A 80 0.62 -24.81 -21.60
CA THR A 80 -0.37 -24.41 -22.61
C THR A 80 0.24 -24.41 -24.01
N THR A 81 -0.56 -24.84 -25.00
CA THR A 81 -0.15 -25.01 -26.40
C THR A 81 -1.10 -24.26 -27.33
N PRO A 82 -0.76 -24.11 -28.64
CA PRO A 82 -1.68 -23.53 -29.61
C PRO A 82 -3.06 -24.20 -29.65
N GLU A 83 -3.13 -25.52 -29.41
CA GLU A 83 -4.39 -26.27 -29.32
C GLU A 83 -5.26 -25.79 -28.16
N HIS A 84 -4.66 -25.45 -27.01
CA HIS A 84 -5.37 -24.85 -25.88
C HIS A 84 -5.93 -23.48 -26.24
N ILE A 85 -5.12 -22.63 -26.84
CA ILE A 85 -5.53 -21.27 -27.22
C ILE A 85 -6.61 -21.29 -28.30
N ALA A 86 -6.55 -22.24 -29.25
CA ALA A 86 -7.60 -22.42 -30.26
C ALA A 86 -8.98 -22.67 -29.62
N LYS A 87 -9.02 -23.45 -28.52
CA LYS A 87 -10.25 -23.66 -27.75
C LYS A 87 -10.73 -22.39 -27.05
N TYR A 88 -9.84 -21.47 -26.68
CA TYR A 88 -10.24 -20.20 -26.06
C TYR A 88 -10.94 -19.27 -27.05
N VAL A 89 -10.51 -19.27 -28.32
CA VAL A 89 -11.15 -18.48 -29.37
C VAL A 89 -12.62 -18.88 -29.52
N GLU A 90 -12.91 -20.18 -29.49
CA GLU A 90 -14.28 -20.71 -29.57
C GLU A 90 -15.16 -20.22 -28.41
N ILE A 91 -14.61 -20.14 -27.18
CA ILE A 91 -15.40 -19.78 -26.00
C ILE A 91 -15.57 -18.26 -25.78
N VAL A 92 -14.71 -17.42 -26.38
CA VAL A 92 -14.80 -15.95 -26.25
C VAL A 92 -15.51 -15.26 -27.42
N ALA A 93 -15.79 -15.97 -28.52
CA ALA A 93 -16.25 -15.38 -29.79
C ALA A 93 -17.46 -14.43 -29.66
N ASP A 94 -18.44 -14.81 -28.83
CA ASP A 94 -19.69 -14.06 -28.64
C ASP A 94 -19.81 -13.43 -27.23
N VAL A 95 -18.68 -13.23 -26.55
CA VAL A 95 -18.65 -12.74 -25.17
C VAL A 95 -18.35 -11.26 -25.15
N VAL A 96 -19.16 -10.50 -24.41
CA VAL A 96 -18.87 -9.10 -24.08
C VAL A 96 -18.07 -9.05 -22.78
N PRO A 97 -16.80 -8.57 -22.79
CA PRO A 97 -16.01 -8.49 -21.57
C PRO A 97 -16.64 -7.55 -20.54
N PRO A 98 -16.56 -7.88 -19.24
CA PRO A 98 -17.17 -7.08 -18.19
C PRO A 98 -16.47 -5.73 -18.04
N ALA A 99 -17.23 -4.64 -17.86
CA ALA A 99 -16.64 -3.33 -17.56
C ALA A 99 -15.90 -3.35 -16.21
N PRO A 100 -14.86 -2.51 -16.00
CA PRO A 100 -14.25 -2.34 -14.69
C PRO A 100 -15.27 -1.81 -13.69
N VAL A 101 -15.16 -2.23 -12.44
CA VAL A 101 -16.09 -1.81 -11.38
C VAL A 101 -15.56 -0.53 -10.74
N GLU A 102 -16.38 0.51 -10.70
CA GLU A 102 -16.04 1.72 -9.96
C GLU A 102 -15.91 1.41 -8.48
N GLN A 103 -14.77 1.77 -7.90
CA GLN A 103 -14.50 1.52 -6.49
C GLN A 103 -14.87 2.75 -5.65
N PRO A 104 -15.42 2.57 -4.43
CA PRO A 104 -15.63 3.68 -3.51
C PRO A 104 -14.33 4.44 -3.24
N ARG A 105 -14.43 5.78 -3.20
CA ARG A 105 -13.32 6.68 -2.87
C ARG A 105 -13.05 6.67 -1.36
N LEU A 106 -12.41 5.59 -0.91
CA LEU A 106 -12.00 5.40 0.48
C LEU A 106 -10.47 5.35 0.54
N MET A 107 -9.92 5.75 1.69
CA MET A 107 -8.50 5.53 1.95
C MET A 107 -8.24 4.03 1.97
N ARG A 108 -7.31 3.58 1.14
CA ARG A 108 -6.85 2.19 1.10
C ARG A 108 -5.37 2.17 1.38
N LEU A 109 -4.98 1.39 2.36
CA LEU A 109 -3.60 1.10 2.72
C LEU A 109 -3.38 -0.40 2.61
N SER A 110 -2.13 -0.83 2.61
CA SER A 110 -1.86 -2.26 2.73
C SER A 110 -0.50 -2.52 3.39
N GLY A 111 -0.45 -3.56 4.21
CA GLY A 111 0.77 -4.33 4.41
C GLY A 111 0.77 -5.48 3.40
N LEU A 112 0.88 -6.71 3.89
CA LEU A 112 0.47 -7.93 3.17
C LEU A 112 -1.05 -8.06 3.08
N GLU A 113 -1.79 -7.53 4.06
CA GLU A 113 -3.25 -7.50 4.06
C GLU A 113 -3.77 -6.11 3.66
N GLU A 114 -4.98 -6.08 3.09
CA GLU A 114 -5.66 -4.83 2.75
C GLU A 114 -6.24 -4.18 4.02
N PHE A 115 -6.03 -2.87 4.14
CA PHE A 115 -6.75 -2.03 5.09
C PHE A 115 -7.57 -0.97 4.33
N VAL A 116 -8.89 -0.98 4.53
CA VAL A 116 -9.80 0.02 3.94
C VAL A 116 -10.45 0.82 5.05
N LEU A 117 -10.25 2.14 5.04
CA LEU A 117 -10.94 3.04 5.96
C LEU A 117 -12.40 3.19 5.54
N THR A 118 -13.27 2.36 6.12
CA THR A 118 -14.72 2.42 5.87
C THR A 118 -15.43 3.29 6.91
N PRO A 119 -16.63 3.82 6.61
CA PRO A 119 -17.43 4.58 7.58
C PRO A 119 -17.78 3.84 8.88
N GLY A 120 -17.69 2.50 8.88
CA GLY A 120 -17.91 1.69 10.09
C GLY A 120 -16.72 1.65 11.05
N ILE A 121 -15.54 2.09 10.61
CA ILE A 121 -14.35 2.19 11.45
C ILE A 121 -14.38 3.54 12.16
N ASN A 122 -14.58 3.52 13.48
CA ASN A 122 -14.67 4.74 14.29
C ASN A 122 -13.32 5.45 14.44
N PHE A 123 -12.26 4.70 14.75
CA PHE A 123 -10.92 5.23 14.99
C PHE A 123 -9.86 4.25 14.48
N VAL A 124 -8.78 4.79 13.92
CA VAL A 124 -7.63 4.00 13.45
C VAL A 124 -6.48 4.19 14.42
N ASN A 125 -6.09 3.12 15.11
CA ASN A 125 -4.95 3.17 16.03
C ASN A 125 -3.64 3.04 15.25
N ILE A 126 -2.77 4.05 15.37
CA ILE A 126 -1.41 4.04 14.83
C ILE A 126 -0.43 3.81 15.98
N GLY A 127 0.37 2.75 15.91
CA GLY A 127 1.32 2.39 16.95
C GLY A 127 2.56 3.28 16.95
N GLU A 128 2.67 4.19 17.92
CA GLU A 128 3.73 5.22 18.06
C GLU A 128 5.06 4.73 18.67
N ARG A 129 5.14 3.51 19.22
CA ARG A 129 6.28 3.11 20.08
C ARG A 129 7.55 2.78 19.32
N CYS A 130 7.48 2.64 18.00
CA CYS A 130 8.62 2.42 17.11
C CYS A 130 9.22 3.75 16.64
N ASN A 131 9.38 4.68 17.58
CA ASN A 131 9.85 6.02 17.35
C ASN A 131 11.06 6.30 18.23
N VAL A 132 12.23 6.57 17.63
CA VAL A 132 13.47 6.80 18.39
C VAL A 132 13.43 8.10 19.21
N ALA A 133 12.70 9.12 18.75
CA ALA A 133 12.52 10.38 19.49
C ALA A 133 11.53 10.23 20.66
N GLY A 134 10.47 9.42 20.51
CA GLY A 134 9.41 9.22 21.50
C GLY A 134 9.63 8.08 22.49
N SER A 135 10.45 7.08 22.15
CA SER A 135 10.58 5.83 22.91
C SER A 135 12.04 5.55 23.29
N ARG A 136 12.40 5.84 24.55
CA ARG A 136 13.74 5.54 25.11
C ARG A 136 14.14 4.08 24.94
N ARG A 137 13.18 3.16 25.05
CA ARG A 137 13.42 1.73 24.86
C ARG A 137 13.77 1.43 23.40
N PHE A 138 13.01 1.97 22.45
CA PHE A 138 13.25 1.75 21.02
C PHE A 138 14.58 2.35 20.59
N LEU A 139 14.85 3.61 20.95
CA LEU A 139 16.13 4.29 20.71
C LEU A 139 17.33 3.43 21.16
N ARG A 140 17.30 2.93 22.40
CA ARG A 140 18.37 2.08 22.93
C ARG A 140 18.58 0.83 22.08
N LEU A 141 17.50 0.16 21.68
CA LEU A 141 17.58 -1.08 20.88
C LEU A 141 18.15 -0.82 19.49
N ILE A 142 17.76 0.29 18.85
CA ILE A 142 18.29 0.68 17.53
C ILE A 142 19.78 1.07 17.64
N GLN A 143 20.17 1.84 18.66
CA GLN A 143 21.57 2.21 18.91
C GLN A 143 22.44 0.97 19.19
N GLU A 144 21.95 0.03 19.99
CA GLU A 144 22.62 -1.25 20.31
C GLU A 144 22.51 -2.29 19.17
N LYS A 145 21.87 -1.95 18.04
CA LYS A 145 21.66 -2.84 16.88
C LYS A 145 20.89 -4.13 17.24
N LYS A 146 20.07 -4.09 18.27
CA LYS A 146 19.18 -5.17 18.74
C LYS A 146 17.84 -5.14 18.00
N TYR A 147 17.91 -5.27 16.68
CA TYR A 147 16.73 -5.15 15.81
C TYR A 147 15.66 -6.20 16.09
N GLU A 148 16.05 -7.42 16.45
CA GLU A 148 15.10 -8.48 16.79
C GLU A 148 14.23 -8.10 18.00
N GLU A 149 14.85 -7.57 19.06
CA GLU A 149 14.11 -7.06 20.22
C GLU A 149 13.28 -5.81 19.88
N ALA A 150 13.71 -5.00 18.91
CA ALA A 150 12.96 -3.85 18.44
C ALA A 150 11.72 -4.27 17.62
N LEU A 151 11.80 -5.34 16.81
CA LEU A 151 10.65 -5.94 16.13
C LEU A 151 9.59 -6.44 17.11
N GLN A 152 9.99 -6.93 18.29
CA GLN A 152 9.03 -7.31 19.34
C GLN A 152 8.16 -6.13 19.81
N ILE A 153 8.68 -4.88 19.74
CA ILE A 153 7.88 -3.70 20.05
C ILE A 153 6.82 -3.47 18.97
N ALA A 154 7.20 -3.57 17.69
CA ALA A 154 6.26 -3.48 16.58
C ALA A 154 5.19 -4.58 16.66
N ARG A 155 5.59 -5.85 16.86
CA ARG A 155 4.67 -6.99 16.97
C ARG A 155 3.68 -6.79 18.11
N LYS A 156 4.17 -6.40 19.28
CA LYS A 156 3.32 -6.13 20.43
C LYS A 156 2.26 -5.06 20.15
N GLN A 157 2.61 -3.99 19.42
CA GLN A 157 1.63 -2.96 19.07
C GLN A 157 0.52 -3.51 18.16
N VAL A 158 0.89 -4.35 17.19
CA VAL A 158 -0.08 -5.03 16.31
C VAL A 158 -0.98 -5.98 17.10
N GLU A 159 -0.41 -6.77 18.02
CA GLU A 159 -1.15 -7.66 18.92
C GLU A 159 -2.10 -6.88 19.85
N ASP A 160 -1.67 -5.72 20.33
CA ASP A 160 -2.45 -4.83 21.20
C ASP A 160 -3.50 -4.01 20.41
N GLY A 161 -3.62 -4.22 19.09
CA GLY A 161 -4.70 -3.69 18.26
C GLY A 161 -4.34 -2.49 17.37
N ALA A 162 -3.06 -2.16 17.20
CA ALA A 162 -2.64 -1.16 16.22
C ALA A 162 -2.95 -1.65 14.79
N GLN A 163 -3.58 -0.78 14.00
CA GLN A 163 -3.98 -1.05 12.61
C GLN A 163 -2.94 -0.52 11.61
N VAL A 164 -2.07 0.37 12.06
CA VAL A 164 -0.91 0.91 11.33
C VAL A 164 0.23 1.02 12.34
N ILE A 165 1.47 0.84 11.92
CA ILE A 165 2.65 1.07 12.77
C ILE A 165 3.43 2.28 12.27
N ASP A 166 3.67 3.24 13.14
CA ASP A 166 4.53 4.39 12.90
C ASP A 166 5.99 4.04 13.17
N ILE A 167 6.86 4.33 12.20
CA ILE A 167 8.30 4.05 12.28
C ILE A 167 9.05 5.35 12.10
N ASN A 168 9.77 5.78 13.13
CA ASN A 168 10.61 6.97 13.11
C ASN A 168 12.05 6.63 13.54
N MET A 169 13.01 7.06 12.72
CA MET A 169 14.46 6.84 12.90
C MET A 169 15.25 8.15 13.02
N ASP A 170 14.59 9.27 13.30
CA ASP A 170 15.20 10.58 13.43
C ASP A 170 15.86 10.75 14.81
N ASP A 171 17.17 10.52 14.86
CA ASP A 171 18.02 10.85 16.00
C ASP A 171 19.37 11.38 15.51
N GLY A 172 19.95 12.35 16.23
CA GLY A 172 21.20 13.00 15.82
C GLY A 172 22.42 12.07 15.80
N LEU A 173 22.35 10.90 16.45
CA LEU A 173 23.42 9.91 16.51
C LEU A 173 23.22 8.75 15.52
N LEU A 174 22.11 8.73 14.78
CA LEU A 174 21.76 7.66 13.85
C LEU A 174 21.85 8.12 12.39
N ASP A 175 22.26 7.20 11.52
CA ASP A 175 22.04 7.34 10.09
C ASP A 175 20.59 6.93 9.77
N GLY A 176 19.68 7.90 9.76
CA GLY A 176 18.25 7.65 9.56
C GLY A 176 17.94 6.86 8.28
N VAL A 177 18.68 7.10 7.19
CA VAL A 177 18.50 6.37 5.91
C VAL A 177 18.85 4.90 6.09
N GLN A 178 20.01 4.61 6.70
CA GLN A 178 20.46 3.25 6.96
C GLN A 178 19.52 2.52 7.93
N GLU A 179 19.15 3.16 9.04
CA GLU A 179 18.32 2.54 10.09
C GLU A 179 16.90 2.28 9.60
N MET A 180 16.29 3.23 8.89
CA MET A 180 14.96 3.06 8.29
C MET A 180 14.95 1.89 7.30
N THR A 181 15.92 1.87 6.37
CA THR A 181 16.06 0.81 5.38
C THR A 181 16.23 -0.55 6.04
N ARG A 182 17.12 -0.66 7.02
CA ARG A 182 17.40 -1.93 7.69
C ARG A 182 16.21 -2.43 8.50
N PHE A 183 15.57 -1.56 9.28
CA PHE A 183 14.46 -1.95 10.12
C PHE A 183 13.25 -2.39 9.29
N LEU A 184 12.90 -1.65 8.23
CA LEU A 184 11.77 -2.01 7.36
C LEU A 184 12.01 -3.32 6.59
N ASN A 185 13.23 -3.59 6.13
CA ASN A 185 13.56 -4.86 5.50
C ASN A 185 13.44 -6.05 6.47
N LEU A 186 13.81 -5.86 7.74
CA LEU A 186 13.62 -6.88 8.77
C LEU A 186 12.14 -7.04 9.12
N LEU A 187 11.40 -5.94 9.26
CA LEU A 187 9.96 -5.94 9.51
C LEU A 187 9.20 -6.70 8.42
N ALA A 188 9.60 -6.55 7.15
CA ALA A 188 9.01 -7.25 6.02
C ALA A 188 9.19 -8.78 6.07
N SER A 189 10.16 -9.28 6.85
CA SER A 189 10.36 -10.73 7.05
C SER A 189 9.44 -11.33 8.11
N ASP A 190 8.75 -10.50 8.90
CA ASP A 190 7.81 -10.92 9.93
C ASP A 190 6.36 -10.77 9.41
N PRO A 191 5.64 -11.87 9.16
CA PRO A 191 4.27 -11.80 8.65
C PRO A 191 3.26 -11.21 9.64
N ASP A 192 3.49 -11.35 10.95
CA ASP A 192 2.57 -10.83 11.97
C ASP A 192 2.62 -9.30 12.05
N ILE A 193 3.78 -8.72 11.75
CA ILE A 193 3.96 -7.26 11.68
C ILE A 193 3.61 -6.76 10.28
N SER A 194 4.19 -7.36 9.24
CA SER A 194 4.07 -6.86 7.86
C SER A 194 2.66 -7.00 7.26
N ARG A 195 1.73 -7.72 7.91
CA ARG A 195 0.32 -7.73 7.51
C ARG A 195 -0.34 -6.36 7.58
N VAL A 196 0.03 -5.50 8.54
CA VAL A 196 -0.55 -4.15 8.67
C VAL A 196 0.26 -3.10 7.88
N PRO A 197 -0.37 -2.00 7.43
CA PRO A 197 0.34 -0.88 6.82
C PRO A 197 1.36 -0.23 7.76
N VAL A 198 2.36 0.42 7.17
CA VAL A 198 3.37 1.21 7.88
C VAL A 198 3.18 2.70 7.60
N MET A 199 3.36 3.53 8.61
CA MET A 199 3.56 4.97 8.50
C MET A 199 5.06 5.25 8.62
N ILE A 200 5.65 5.79 7.55
CA ILE A 200 7.06 6.15 7.49
C ILE A 200 7.19 7.57 8.02
N ASP A 201 7.78 7.73 9.20
CA ASP A 201 7.89 8.99 9.91
C ASP A 201 9.33 9.54 9.89
N SER A 202 9.50 10.73 9.30
CA SER A 202 10.75 11.49 9.37
C SER A 202 10.53 12.95 8.99
N SER A 203 11.36 13.82 9.56
CA SER A 203 11.50 15.23 9.19
C SER A 203 12.36 15.44 7.93
N LYS A 204 13.01 14.38 7.42
CA LYS A 204 13.97 14.39 6.30
C LYS A 204 13.44 13.57 5.13
N TRP A 205 13.32 14.20 3.96
CA TRP A 205 12.78 13.56 2.76
C TRP A 205 13.59 12.31 2.36
N GLU A 206 14.91 12.34 2.47
CA GLU A 206 15.77 11.21 2.09
C GLU A 206 15.50 9.94 2.92
N VAL A 207 15.08 10.08 4.18
CA VAL A 207 14.70 8.97 5.05
C VAL A 207 13.33 8.43 4.67
N ILE A 208 12.37 9.33 4.39
CA ILE A 208 11.04 8.96 3.86
C ILE A 208 11.20 8.16 2.57
N GLU A 209 12.00 8.65 1.63
CA GLU A 209 12.20 8.01 0.33
C GLU A 209 12.90 6.65 0.45
N ALA A 210 13.87 6.52 1.36
CA ALA A 210 14.49 5.25 1.68
C ALA A 210 13.46 4.24 2.23
N GLY A 211 12.56 4.70 3.10
CA GLY A 211 11.46 3.89 3.61
C GLY A 211 10.50 3.45 2.52
N LEU A 212 10.07 4.38 1.65
CA LEU A 212 9.15 4.11 0.54
C LEU A 212 9.69 3.03 -0.40
N LYS A 213 11.00 3.04 -0.68
CA LYS A 213 11.68 2.02 -1.50
C LYS A 213 11.68 0.63 -0.88
N CYS A 214 11.49 0.52 0.44
CA CYS A 214 11.45 -0.77 1.15
C CYS A 214 10.03 -1.35 1.27
N MET A 215 8.99 -0.56 0.97
CA MET A 215 7.61 -0.97 1.20
C MET A 215 7.02 -1.75 0.02
N GLN A 216 6.43 -2.91 0.30
CA GLN A 216 5.64 -3.69 -0.66
C GLN A 216 4.20 -3.19 -0.76
N GLY A 217 3.62 -2.83 0.39
CA GLY A 217 2.26 -2.38 0.54
C GLY A 217 2.09 -0.87 0.37
N LYS A 218 0.85 -0.38 0.34
CA LYS A 218 0.58 1.07 0.35
C LYS A 218 0.69 1.62 1.76
N CYS A 219 1.76 2.36 2.02
CA CYS A 219 2.08 2.99 3.29
C CYS A 219 1.53 4.42 3.40
N ILE A 220 1.80 5.06 4.54
CA ILE A 220 1.55 6.47 4.80
C ILE A 220 2.90 7.18 4.93
N VAL A 221 3.06 8.34 4.31
CA VAL A 221 4.18 9.25 4.54
C VAL A 221 3.81 10.23 5.66
N ASN A 222 4.62 10.27 6.72
CA ASN A 222 4.53 11.22 7.82
C ASN A 222 5.85 12.02 7.88
N SER A 223 5.89 13.26 7.42
CA SER A 223 4.84 14.06 6.80
C SER A 223 5.44 15.04 5.81
N ILE A 224 4.58 15.71 5.04
CA ILE A 224 4.95 16.88 4.23
C ILE A 224 4.24 18.13 4.79
N SER A 225 4.74 19.31 4.44
CA SER A 225 4.13 20.58 4.89
C SER A 225 4.51 21.74 3.98
N LEU A 226 3.88 22.91 4.18
CA LEU A 226 4.19 24.14 3.46
C LEU A 226 5.36 24.93 4.10
N LYS A 227 6.08 24.36 5.07
CA LYS A 227 7.14 25.05 5.84
C LYS A 227 8.21 25.70 4.94
N ASN A 228 8.56 25.03 3.85
CA ASN A 228 9.58 25.47 2.89
C ASN A 228 8.95 26.06 1.60
N GLY A 229 7.65 26.33 1.63
CA GLY A 229 6.90 26.88 0.51
C GLY A 229 6.25 25.82 -0.39
N GLU A 230 5.49 26.32 -1.35
CA GLU A 230 4.63 25.53 -2.23
C GLU A 230 5.40 24.62 -3.21
N VAL A 231 6.55 25.08 -3.71
CA VAL A 231 7.33 24.34 -4.70
C VAL A 231 7.80 23.01 -4.13
N GLU A 232 8.48 23.04 -2.97
CA GLU A 232 8.97 21.83 -2.30
C GLU A 232 7.81 20.92 -1.87
N PHE A 233 6.75 21.50 -1.30
CA PHE A 233 5.55 20.75 -0.92
C PHE A 233 4.93 19.96 -2.09
N LEU A 234 4.83 20.57 -3.28
CA LEU A 234 4.29 19.90 -4.47
C LEU A 234 5.28 18.89 -5.08
N GLU A 235 6.58 19.15 -5.00
CA GLU A 235 7.61 18.18 -5.43
C GLU A 235 7.57 16.91 -4.56
N GLU A 236 7.54 17.07 -3.24
CA GLU A 236 7.39 15.96 -2.29
C GLU A 236 6.08 15.22 -2.53
N ALA A 237 4.95 15.93 -2.64
CA ALA A 237 3.66 15.33 -2.96
C ALA A 237 3.68 14.54 -4.28
N GLY A 238 4.33 15.08 -5.32
CA GLY A 238 4.55 14.39 -6.59
C GLY A 238 5.30 13.06 -6.43
N LYS A 239 6.35 13.06 -5.61
CA LYS A 239 7.08 11.82 -5.29
C LYS A 239 6.22 10.85 -4.49
N VAL A 240 5.48 11.31 -3.47
CA VAL A 240 4.55 10.45 -2.71
C VAL A 240 3.54 9.77 -3.64
N MET A 241 2.95 10.51 -4.59
CA MET A 241 2.06 9.94 -5.60
C MET A 241 2.75 8.89 -6.48
N SER A 242 4.00 9.14 -6.89
CA SER A 242 4.77 8.20 -7.72
C SER A 242 5.06 6.87 -7.04
N TYR A 243 5.20 6.87 -5.70
CA TYR A 243 5.31 5.66 -4.88
C TYR A 243 3.95 5.07 -4.51
N GLY A 244 2.86 5.78 -4.77
CA GLY A 244 1.49 5.33 -4.47
C GLY A 244 1.15 5.29 -2.99
N ALA A 245 1.78 6.13 -2.16
CA ALA A 245 1.53 6.21 -0.73
C ALA A 245 0.45 7.25 -0.39
N ALA A 246 -0.18 7.08 0.78
CA ALA A 246 -0.98 8.14 1.40
C ALA A 246 -0.05 9.15 2.12
N VAL A 247 -0.58 10.31 2.51
CA VAL A 247 0.25 11.38 3.09
C VAL A 247 -0.42 12.05 4.29
N VAL A 248 0.36 12.27 5.34
CA VAL A 248 0.05 13.22 6.41
C VAL A 248 0.57 14.59 6.01
N VAL A 249 -0.31 15.58 6.06
CA VAL A 249 -0.02 16.99 5.83
C VAL A 249 -0.11 17.71 7.15
N MET A 250 1.03 18.18 7.63
CA MET A 250 1.10 18.98 8.87
C MET A 250 0.57 20.38 8.60
N ALA A 251 -0.17 20.94 9.56
CA ALA A 251 -0.56 22.35 9.55
C ALA A 251 0.63 23.25 9.90
N PHE A 252 1.64 23.28 9.03
CA PHE A 252 2.87 24.08 9.15
C PHE A 252 3.12 24.74 7.79
N ASP A 253 3.23 26.06 7.77
CA ASP A 253 3.54 26.84 6.56
C ASP A 253 4.79 27.73 6.76
N GLU A 254 5.09 28.60 5.80
CA GLU A 254 6.25 29.49 5.80
C GLU A 254 6.28 30.46 7.00
N LYS A 255 5.14 30.66 7.68
CA LYS A 255 5.02 31.50 8.88
C LYS A 255 5.14 30.71 10.18
N GLY A 256 5.32 29.39 10.10
CA GLY A 256 5.45 28.51 11.26
C GLY A 256 4.30 27.53 11.45
N GLN A 257 4.31 26.88 12.60
CA GLN A 257 3.31 25.89 13.00
C GLN A 257 1.97 26.54 13.34
N ALA A 258 0.86 25.89 12.98
CA ALA A 258 -0.48 26.36 13.31
C ALA A 258 -0.81 26.16 14.81
N ASP A 259 -0.90 27.26 15.54
CA ASP A 259 -1.20 27.33 16.97
C ASP A 259 -2.67 27.71 17.27
N THR A 260 -3.35 28.36 16.32
CA THR A 260 -4.75 28.79 16.45
C THR A 260 -5.69 28.03 15.52
N TYR A 261 -6.98 27.96 15.89
CA TYR A 261 -8.02 27.33 15.07
C TYR A 261 -8.11 27.92 13.66
N GLY A 262 -8.04 29.26 13.53
CA GLY A 262 -8.07 29.93 12.23
C GLY A 262 -6.89 29.56 11.35
N ARG A 263 -5.68 29.51 11.91
CA ARG A 263 -4.45 29.12 11.19
C ARG A 263 -4.48 27.66 10.73
N ARG A 264 -5.01 26.76 11.56
CA ARG A 264 -5.18 25.34 11.20
C ARG A 264 -6.08 25.19 9.96
N ILE A 265 -7.21 25.89 9.93
CA ILE A 265 -8.10 25.87 8.76
C ILE A 265 -7.42 26.47 7.53
N GLU A 266 -6.81 27.65 7.66
CA GLU A 266 -6.14 28.35 6.55
C GLU A 266 -5.10 27.44 5.86
N ILE A 267 -4.22 26.81 6.65
CA ILE A 267 -3.14 25.98 6.12
C ILE A 267 -3.68 24.70 5.50
N CYS A 268 -4.57 23.98 6.20
CA CYS A 268 -5.14 22.74 5.66
C CYS A 268 -5.95 22.99 4.38
N GLU A 269 -6.73 24.08 4.32
CA GLU A 269 -7.47 24.45 3.11
C GLU A 269 -6.54 24.80 1.94
N ARG A 270 -5.49 25.59 2.20
CA ARG A 270 -4.47 25.90 1.18
C ARG A 270 -3.82 24.63 0.67
N ALA A 271 -3.33 23.77 1.56
CA ALA A 271 -2.68 22.51 1.20
C ALA A 271 -3.61 21.58 0.43
N TYR A 272 -4.89 21.46 0.83
CA TYR A 272 -5.88 20.67 0.11
C TYR A 272 -6.06 21.15 -1.33
N ARG A 273 -6.25 22.46 -1.53
CA ARG A 273 -6.43 23.05 -2.86
C ARG A 273 -5.22 22.81 -3.76
N LEU A 274 -4.01 22.94 -3.21
CA LEU A 274 -2.77 22.68 -3.93
C LEU A 274 -2.63 21.21 -4.34
N LEU A 275 -2.82 20.28 -3.39
CA LEU A 275 -2.71 18.85 -3.63
C LEU A 275 -3.74 18.35 -4.65
N VAL A 276 -5.03 18.64 -4.41
CA VAL A 276 -6.11 18.20 -5.30
C VAL A 276 -6.01 18.89 -6.66
N GLY A 277 -5.61 20.16 -6.71
CA GLY A 277 -5.34 20.88 -7.96
C GLY A 277 -4.22 20.25 -8.80
N ASN A 278 -3.27 19.57 -8.15
CA ASN A 278 -2.19 18.80 -8.79
C ASN A 278 -2.55 17.30 -9.00
N GLY A 279 -3.82 16.93 -8.79
CA GLY A 279 -4.29 15.56 -9.02
C GLY A 279 -4.02 14.58 -7.89
N PHE A 280 -3.54 15.03 -6.72
CA PHE A 280 -3.40 14.16 -5.54
C PHE A 280 -4.78 13.63 -5.11
N PRO A 281 -4.96 12.32 -4.92
CA PRO A 281 -6.26 11.77 -4.54
C PRO A 281 -6.69 12.27 -3.16
N PRO A 282 -7.85 12.93 -3.01
CA PRO A 282 -8.25 13.51 -1.73
C PRO A 282 -8.46 12.46 -0.63
N GLN A 283 -8.85 11.23 -0.99
CA GLN A 283 -8.99 10.12 -0.04
C GLN A 283 -7.66 9.61 0.52
N ASP A 284 -6.52 10.05 0.00
CA ASP A 284 -5.18 9.66 0.46
C ASP A 284 -4.50 10.77 1.29
N ILE A 285 -5.21 11.86 1.58
CA ILE A 285 -4.71 12.99 2.38
C ILE A 285 -5.23 12.85 3.81
N ILE A 286 -4.30 12.86 4.77
CA ILE A 286 -4.56 12.95 6.22
C ILE A 286 -4.07 14.34 6.66
N PHE A 287 -4.91 15.12 7.34
CA PHE A 287 -4.46 16.38 7.93
C PHE A 287 -4.09 16.18 9.39
N ASP A 288 -2.90 16.64 9.78
CA ASP A 288 -2.51 16.79 11.17
C ASP A 288 -2.58 18.29 11.55
N PRO A 289 -3.57 18.70 12.37
CA PRO A 289 -3.74 20.09 12.79
C PRO A 289 -2.77 20.52 13.91
N ASN A 290 -1.78 19.70 14.26
CA ASN A 290 -0.84 19.85 15.38
C ASN A 290 -1.51 19.80 16.75
N VAL A 291 -1.46 18.65 17.40
CA VAL A 291 -1.74 18.56 18.84
C VAL A 291 -0.51 19.07 19.61
N LEU A 292 -0.64 20.26 20.21
CA LEU A 292 0.44 20.90 20.97
C LEU A 292 0.35 20.57 22.46
N ALA A 293 1.51 20.55 23.13
CA ALA A 293 1.57 20.40 24.57
C ALA A 293 0.83 21.58 25.26
N ILE A 294 -0.06 21.24 26.18
CA ILE A 294 -0.71 22.21 27.07
C ILE A 294 0.06 22.32 28.38
N ALA A 295 -0.15 23.41 29.12
CA ALA A 295 0.47 23.66 30.42
C ALA A 295 2.02 23.75 30.40
N THR A 296 2.59 24.33 29.34
CA THR A 296 4.04 24.57 29.22
C THR A 296 4.53 25.77 30.05
N GLY A 297 3.63 26.67 30.46
CA GLY A 297 3.98 27.91 31.17
C GLY A 297 4.62 28.99 30.30
N MET A 298 4.62 28.80 28.98
CA MET A 298 4.99 29.82 27.99
C MET A 298 3.71 30.56 27.55
N GLU A 299 3.76 31.90 27.47
CA GLU A 299 2.70 32.75 26.89
C GLU A 299 2.68 32.67 25.37
#